data_AF-A0AB39UXV8-F1
#
_entry.id   AF-A0AB39UXV8-F1
#
_cell.length_a   1.000
_cell.length_b   1.000
_cell.length_c   1.000
_cell.angle_alpha   90.00
_cell.angle_beta   90.00
_cell.angle_gamma   90.00
#
_symmetry.space_group_name_H-M   'P 1'
#
loop_
_entity.id
_entity.type
_entity.pdbx_description
1 polymer ?
#
loop_
_entity_poly.entity_id
_entity_poly.type
_entity_poly.pdbx_seq_one_letter_code
_entity_poly.pdbx_strand_id
1 'polypeptide(L)'
;MARKNTQGKSTRKRYSEDFKKEALALADSVGISAAAKDLGLHESQLYNWRSKARQAQGQSEAEKQLAAENARLKRQLAQQAEELAILKKGGGVLRQEPEVKYVFMQAHEGEFRLKTMSRVLCVSRSGYYAWRRRQVARSARHQRREATDQAVSEAF
;
A
#
# COMPACT_ATOMS: atom_id res chain seq x y z
N MET A 1 -28.14 28.29 -5.18
CA MET A 1 -27.08 27.89 -4.22
C MET A 1 -25.77 27.72 -4.99
N ALA A 2 -24.79 28.57 -4.71
CA ALA A 2 -23.58 28.81 -5.53
C ALA A 2 -22.56 27.65 -5.53
N ARG A 3 -21.96 27.36 -6.69
CA ARG A 3 -20.78 26.48 -6.82
C ARG A 3 -19.53 27.32 -6.56
N LYS A 4 -18.75 26.93 -5.54
CA LYS A 4 -17.52 27.63 -5.13
C LYS A 4 -16.45 27.50 -6.22
N ASN A 5 -15.81 28.64 -6.51
CA ASN A 5 -14.74 28.85 -7.45
C ASN A 5 -13.46 28.08 -7.04
N THR A 6 -12.93 27.21 -7.90
CA THR A 6 -11.68 26.50 -7.69
C THR A 6 -10.52 27.33 -8.26
N GLN A 7 -10.04 28.32 -7.51
CA GLN A 7 -8.81 29.02 -7.89
C GLN A 7 -7.63 28.03 -7.93
N GLY A 8 -6.86 28.08 -9.02
CA GLY A 8 -5.75 27.18 -9.31
C GLY A 8 -4.75 27.07 -8.16
N LYS A 9 -4.36 25.84 -7.83
CA LYS A 9 -3.37 25.56 -6.77
C LYS A 9 -2.05 26.22 -7.14
N SER A 10 -1.65 27.24 -6.38
CA SER A 10 -0.31 27.85 -6.46
C SER A 10 0.76 26.74 -6.40
N THR A 11 1.67 26.74 -7.37
CA THR A 11 2.82 25.84 -7.40
C THR A 11 3.71 26.14 -6.19
N ARG A 12 3.85 25.17 -5.29
CA ARG A 12 4.69 25.35 -4.09
C ARG A 12 6.14 25.59 -4.51
N LYS A 13 6.67 26.77 -4.19
CA LYS A 13 8.11 27.06 -4.32
C LYS A 13 8.91 26.02 -3.54
N ARG A 14 9.89 25.39 -4.20
CA ARG A 14 10.84 24.48 -3.56
C ARG A 14 12.11 25.27 -3.26
N TYR A 15 12.54 25.23 -2.01
CA TYR A 15 13.80 25.81 -1.55
C TYR A 15 14.82 24.69 -1.34
N SER A 16 16.09 24.94 -1.71
CA SER A 16 17.20 24.03 -1.43
C SER A 16 17.41 23.88 0.08
N GLU A 17 18.02 22.77 0.50
CA GLU A 17 18.31 22.56 1.92
C GLU A 17 19.30 23.58 2.47
N ASP A 18 20.28 23.98 1.67
CA ASP A 18 21.27 24.98 2.10
C ASP A 18 20.64 26.37 2.27
N PHE A 19 19.73 26.77 1.37
CA PHE A 19 18.96 28.00 1.55
C PHE A 19 18.12 27.97 2.84
N LYS A 20 17.50 26.83 3.17
CA LYS A 20 16.74 26.70 4.42
C LYS A 20 17.64 26.82 5.65
N LYS A 21 18.86 26.27 5.61
CA LYS A 21 19.83 26.38 6.70
C LYS A 21 20.28 27.84 6.89
N GLU A 22 20.65 28.52 5.82
CA GLU A 22 21.04 29.93 5.84
C GLU A 22 19.89 30.82 6.32
N ALA A 23 18.66 30.58 5.83
CA ALA A 23 17.48 31.31 6.27
C ALA A 23 17.18 31.11 7.76
N LEU A 24 17.39 29.90 8.30
CA LEU A 24 17.27 29.63 9.73
C LEU A 24 18.39 30.29 10.54
N ALA A 25 19.63 30.31 10.04
CA ALA A 25 20.74 30.99 10.68
C ALA A 25 20.52 32.51 10.77
N LEU A 26 19.99 33.11 9.68
CA LEU A 26 19.57 34.50 9.68
C LEU A 26 18.41 34.73 10.67
N ALA A 27 17.42 33.83 10.70
CA ALA A 27 16.31 33.92 11.64
C ALA A 27 16.74 33.80 13.12
N ASP A 28 17.81 33.06 13.42
CA ASP A 28 18.37 32.97 14.77
C ASP A 28 19.16 34.23 15.17
N SER A 29 19.68 35.02 14.22
CA SER A 29 20.42 36.26 14.50
C SER A 29 19.54 37.51 14.57
N VAL A 30 18.64 37.71 13.60
CA VAL A 30 17.78 38.91 13.51
C VAL A 30 16.33 38.67 13.94
N GLY A 31 15.96 37.40 14.18
CA GLY A 31 14.60 36.99 14.51
C GLY A 31 13.77 36.58 13.29
N ILE A 32 12.78 35.70 13.53
CA ILE A 32 11.96 35.06 12.47
C ILE A 32 11.19 36.08 11.62
N SER A 33 10.63 37.13 12.24
CA SER A 33 9.83 38.13 11.52
C SER A 33 10.69 39.00 10.59
N ALA A 34 11.87 39.43 11.04
CA ALA A 34 12.80 40.20 10.24
C ALA A 34 13.36 39.37 9.08
N ALA A 35 13.86 38.16 9.37
CA ALA A 35 14.39 37.26 8.36
C ALA A 35 13.35 36.84 7.31
N ALA A 36 12.08 36.66 7.71
CA ALA A 36 11.00 36.39 6.76
C ALA A 36 10.79 37.54 5.77
N LYS A 37 10.81 38.78 6.25
CA LYS A 37 10.65 39.98 5.40
C LYS A 37 11.82 40.12 4.44
N ASP A 38 13.06 40.00 4.93
CA ASP A 38 14.27 40.17 4.12
C ASP A 38 14.38 39.11 3.01
N LEU A 39 13.94 37.88 3.29
CA LEU A 39 13.98 36.77 2.34
C LEU A 39 12.71 36.65 1.48
N GLY A 40 11.72 37.51 1.68
CA GLY A 40 10.41 37.42 1.01
C GLY A 40 9.66 36.11 1.29
N LEU A 41 9.86 35.55 2.49
CA LEU A 41 9.22 34.32 2.96
C LEU A 41 8.07 34.65 3.90
N HIS A 42 7.15 33.70 4.06
CA HIS A 42 6.14 33.81 5.10
C HIS A 42 6.70 33.29 6.43
N GLU A 43 6.47 33.97 7.55
CA GLU A 43 7.01 33.58 8.88
C GLU A 43 6.71 32.12 9.23
N SER A 44 5.51 31.64 8.89
CA SER A 44 5.14 30.23 9.11
C SER A 44 6.06 29.23 8.40
N GLN A 45 6.70 29.61 7.29
CA GLN A 45 7.67 28.75 6.60
C GLN A 45 8.93 28.56 7.45
N LEU A 46 9.44 29.64 8.05
CA LEU A 46 10.59 29.60 8.94
C LEU A 46 10.28 28.83 10.23
N TYR A 47 9.10 29.04 10.84
CA TYR A 47 8.67 28.23 12.00
C TYR A 47 8.59 26.74 11.66
N ASN A 48 8.01 26.39 10.51
CA ASN A 48 7.92 25.01 10.05
C ASN A 48 9.31 24.39 9.77
N TRP A 49 10.23 25.13 9.16
CA TRP A 49 11.59 24.67 8.92
C TRP A 49 12.35 24.48 10.23
N ARG A 50 12.21 25.40 11.19
CA ARG A 50 12.81 25.27 12.52
C ARG A 50 12.31 24.05 13.27
N SER A 51 10.99 23.80 13.24
CA SER A 51 10.40 22.60 13.84
C SER A 51 10.95 21.32 13.20
N LYS A 52 11.07 21.28 11.87
CA LYS A 52 11.63 20.13 11.15
C LYS A 52 13.11 19.92 11.43
N ALA A 53 13.90 21.00 11.49
CA ALA A 53 15.31 20.94 11.83
C ALA A 53 15.52 20.38 13.24
N ARG A 54 14.72 20.84 14.22
CA ARG A 54 14.75 20.30 15.60
C ARG A 54 14.34 18.83 15.67
N GLN A 55 13.32 18.42 14.92
CA GLN A 55 12.95 16.99 14.83
C GLN A 55 14.06 16.15 14.20
N ALA A 56 14.74 16.66 13.17
CA ALA A 56 15.84 15.96 12.51
C ALA A 56 17.11 15.90 13.36
N GLN A 57 17.36 16.89 14.22
CA GLN A 57 18.46 16.91 15.19
C GLN A 57 18.17 16.08 16.44
N GLY A 58 16.91 16.05 16.90
CA GLY A 58 16.46 15.24 18.02
C GLY A 58 16.42 13.75 17.70
N GLN A 59 16.47 13.37 16.41
CA GLN A 59 16.62 11.99 15.98
C GLN A 59 18.08 11.70 15.63
N SER A 60 18.75 10.95 16.52
CA SER A 60 20.09 10.45 16.23
C SER A 60 20.08 9.58 14.96
N GLU A 61 21.20 9.53 14.25
CA GLU A 61 21.35 8.65 13.07
C GLU A 61 21.07 7.18 13.45
N ALA A 62 21.46 6.78 14.66
CA ALA A 62 21.14 5.47 15.23
C ALA A 62 19.61 5.25 15.37
N GLU A 63 18.85 6.25 15.78
CA GLU A 63 17.39 6.15 15.91
C GLU A 63 16.71 6.02 14.53
N LYS A 64 17.23 6.71 13.52
CA LYS A 64 16.74 6.58 12.13
C LYS A 64 16.99 5.18 11.59
N GLN A 65 18.18 4.64 11.82
CA GLN A 65 18.52 3.26 11.44
C GLN A 65 17.61 2.26 12.16
N LEU A 66 17.47 2.39 13.48
CA LEU A 66 16.56 1.55 14.28
C LEU A 66 15.10 1.67 13.81
N ALA A 67 14.63 2.86 13.44
CA ALA A 67 13.27 3.04 12.92
C ALA A 67 13.09 2.34 11.56
N ALA A 68 14.09 2.42 10.68
CA ALA A 68 14.07 1.75 9.38
C ALA A 68 14.08 0.22 9.55
N GLU A 69 14.91 -0.31 10.44
CA GLU A 69 14.95 -1.74 10.76
C GLU A 69 13.65 -2.21 11.38
N ASN A 70 13.11 -1.48 12.37
CA ASN A 70 11.82 -1.79 12.98
C ASN A 70 10.69 -1.80 11.93
N ALA A 71 10.69 -0.84 11.00
CA ALA A 71 9.71 -0.83 9.91
C ALA A 71 9.86 -2.06 9.00
N ARG A 72 11.10 -2.47 8.68
CA ARG A 72 11.38 -3.69 7.91
C ARG A 72 10.90 -4.94 8.64
N LEU A 73 11.25 -5.09 9.92
CA LEU A 73 10.88 -6.23 10.75
C LEU A 73 9.37 -6.35 10.91
N LYS A 74 8.67 -5.24 11.19
CA LYS A 74 7.20 -5.22 11.26
C LYS A 74 6.55 -5.67 9.95
N ARG A 75 7.10 -5.28 8.78
CA ARG A 75 6.62 -5.76 7.48
C ARG A 75 6.84 -7.26 7.29
N GLN A 76 8.01 -7.77 7.68
CA GLN A 76 8.32 -9.20 7.59
C GLN A 76 7.40 -10.02 8.51
N LEU A 77 7.20 -9.57 9.76
CA LEU A 77 6.27 -10.21 10.70
C LEU A 77 4.85 -10.23 10.16
N ALA A 78 4.36 -9.12 9.60
CA ALA A 78 3.04 -9.07 8.99
C ALA A 78 2.90 -10.02 7.79
N GLN A 79 3.95 -10.15 6.96
CA GLN A 79 3.96 -11.10 5.85
C GLN A 79 3.94 -12.55 6.36
N GLN A 80 4.79 -12.89 7.32
CA GLN A 80 4.86 -14.25 7.89
C GLN A 80 3.55 -14.64 8.59
N ALA A 81 2.95 -13.71 9.35
CA ALA A 81 1.67 -13.94 9.99
C ALA A 81 0.57 -14.25 8.97
N GLU A 82 0.53 -13.53 7.85
CA GLU A 82 -0.39 -13.80 6.75
C GLU A 82 -0.13 -15.16 6.09
N GLU A 83 1.13 -15.51 5.81
CA GLU A 83 1.51 -16.81 5.24
C GLU A 83 1.09 -17.98 6.15
N LEU A 84 1.31 -17.85 7.45
CA LEU A 84 0.88 -18.84 8.45
C LEU A 84 -0.65 -18.95 8.56
N ALA A 85 -1.37 -17.82 8.48
CA ALA A 85 -2.83 -17.83 8.48
C ALA A 85 -3.39 -18.54 7.25
N ILE A 86 -2.80 -18.31 6.07
CA ILE A 86 -3.16 -19.02 4.84
C ILE A 86 -2.88 -20.52 5.00
N LEU A 87 -1.71 -20.90 5.52
CA LEU A 87 -1.35 -22.31 5.72
C LEU A 87 -2.33 -23.02 6.67
N LYS A 88 -2.73 -22.34 7.75
CA LYS A 88 -3.69 -22.87 8.73
C LYS A 88 -5.07 -23.11 8.11
N LYS A 89 -5.56 -22.20 7.26
CA LYS A 89 -6.87 -22.33 6.59
C LYS A 89 -6.84 -23.21 5.35
N GLY A 90 -5.74 -23.17 4.59
CA GLY A 90 -5.57 -23.82 3.29
C GLY A 90 -4.84 -25.16 3.34
N GLY A 91 -4.54 -25.70 4.52
CA GLY A 91 -3.75 -26.93 4.69
C GLY A 91 -4.28 -28.12 3.87
N GLY A 92 -5.61 -28.27 3.77
CA GLY A 92 -6.24 -29.33 2.96
C GLY A 92 -6.15 -29.12 1.44
N VAL A 93 -5.84 -27.91 0.99
CA VAL A 93 -5.87 -27.52 -0.44
C VAL A 93 -4.46 -27.54 -1.08
N LEU A 94 -3.40 -27.57 -0.27
CA LEU A 94 -2.01 -27.49 -0.78
C LEU A 94 -1.62 -28.62 -1.74
N ARG A 95 -2.17 -29.83 -1.54
CA ARG A 95 -1.90 -31.01 -2.36
C ARG A 95 -2.92 -31.21 -3.49
N GLN A 96 -3.88 -30.31 -3.61
CA GLN A 96 -4.96 -30.40 -4.59
C GLN A 96 -4.55 -29.79 -5.93
N GLU A 97 -5.36 -30.03 -6.94
CA GLU A 97 -5.20 -29.44 -8.26
C GLU A 97 -5.28 -27.90 -8.23
N PRO A 98 -4.65 -27.21 -9.21
CA PRO A 98 -4.68 -25.75 -9.29
C PRO A 98 -6.08 -25.14 -9.24
N GLU A 99 -7.10 -25.82 -9.77
CA GLU A 99 -8.48 -25.31 -9.75
C GLU A 99 -9.04 -25.20 -8.33
N VAL A 100 -8.83 -26.21 -7.48
CA VAL A 100 -9.23 -26.18 -6.06
C VAL A 100 -8.48 -25.07 -5.32
N LYS A 101 -7.19 -24.88 -5.63
CA LYS A 101 -6.39 -23.76 -5.08
C LYS A 101 -6.95 -22.41 -5.49
N TYR A 102 -7.43 -22.25 -6.72
CA TYR A 102 -8.03 -21.01 -7.18
C TYR A 102 -9.39 -20.73 -6.53
N VAL A 103 -10.22 -21.75 -6.29
CA VAL A 103 -11.46 -21.61 -5.51
C VAL A 103 -11.15 -21.11 -4.09
N PHE A 104 -10.13 -21.68 -3.44
CA PHE A 104 -9.66 -21.18 -2.14
C PHE A 104 -9.19 -19.72 -2.24
N MET A 105 -8.40 -19.36 -3.25
CA MET A 105 -7.94 -17.98 -3.46
C MET A 105 -9.09 -17.00 -3.66
N GLN A 106 -10.16 -17.41 -4.33
CA GLN A 106 -11.36 -16.59 -4.54
C GLN A 106 -12.15 -16.40 -3.24
N ALA A 107 -12.32 -17.48 -2.45
CA ALA A 107 -13.03 -17.44 -1.17
C ALA A 107 -12.35 -16.51 -0.14
N HIS A 108 -11.03 -16.36 -0.22
CA HIS A 108 -10.24 -15.54 0.71
C HIS A 108 -9.68 -14.24 0.09
N GLU A 109 -10.19 -13.76 -1.06
CA GLU A 109 -9.67 -12.56 -1.76
C GLU A 109 -9.77 -11.27 -0.91
N GLY A 110 -10.73 -11.20 0.03
CA GLY A 110 -10.88 -10.09 0.97
C GLY A 110 -10.11 -10.25 2.29
N GLU A 111 -9.56 -11.43 2.56
CA GLU A 111 -8.87 -11.74 3.81
C GLU A 111 -7.34 -11.74 3.63
N PHE A 112 -6.86 -12.29 2.50
CA PHE A 112 -5.44 -12.43 2.23
C PHE A 112 -5.06 -11.80 0.90
N ARG A 113 -3.83 -11.30 0.82
CA ARG A 113 -3.27 -10.79 -0.43
C ARG A 113 -3.09 -11.94 -1.42
N LEU A 114 -3.61 -11.77 -2.64
CA LEU A 114 -3.44 -12.73 -3.74
C LEU A 114 -1.98 -13.11 -4.00
N LYS A 115 -1.05 -12.16 -3.82
CA LYS A 115 0.39 -12.42 -3.95
C LYS A 115 0.86 -13.44 -2.91
N THR A 116 0.44 -13.28 -1.65
CA THR A 116 0.78 -14.18 -0.55
C THR A 116 0.16 -15.56 -0.79
N MET A 117 -1.12 -15.63 -1.13
CA MET A 117 -1.78 -16.91 -1.45
C MET A 117 -1.12 -17.65 -2.63
N SER A 118 -0.77 -16.93 -3.71
CA SER A 118 -0.11 -17.54 -4.86
C SER A 118 1.24 -18.17 -4.51
N ARG A 119 2.00 -17.52 -3.62
CA ARG A 119 3.27 -18.03 -3.10
C ARG A 119 3.08 -19.25 -2.21
N VAL A 120 2.15 -19.19 -1.25
CA VAL A 120 1.92 -20.27 -0.28
C VAL A 120 1.33 -21.52 -0.95
N LEU A 121 0.42 -21.35 -1.91
CA LEU A 121 -0.24 -22.45 -2.61
C LEU A 121 0.56 -22.99 -3.81
N CYS A 122 1.70 -22.38 -4.12
CA CYS A 122 2.56 -22.69 -5.27
C CYS A 122 1.82 -22.64 -6.62
N VAL A 123 1.06 -21.57 -6.86
CA VAL A 123 0.32 -21.33 -8.13
C VAL A 123 0.62 -19.95 -8.70
N SER A 124 0.45 -19.76 -10.01
CA SER A 124 0.68 -18.46 -10.64
C SER A 124 -0.53 -17.53 -10.48
N ARG A 125 -0.27 -16.24 -10.25
CA ARG A 125 -1.33 -15.20 -10.23
C ARG A 125 -2.02 -15.06 -11.58
N SER A 126 -1.27 -15.17 -12.68
CA SER A 126 -1.82 -15.12 -14.03
C SER A 126 -2.77 -16.29 -14.29
N GLY A 127 -2.44 -17.48 -13.77
CA GLY A 127 -3.31 -18.66 -13.79
C GLY A 127 -4.62 -18.41 -13.05
N TYR A 128 -4.57 -17.85 -11.84
CA TYR A 128 -5.77 -17.45 -11.08
C TYR A 128 -6.67 -16.51 -11.87
N TYR A 129 -6.12 -15.41 -12.42
CA TYR A 129 -6.94 -14.46 -13.18
C TYR A 129 -7.47 -15.05 -14.49
N ALA A 130 -6.71 -15.91 -15.17
CA ALA A 130 -7.18 -16.61 -16.37
C ALA A 130 -8.30 -17.60 -16.04
N TRP A 131 -8.18 -18.34 -14.94
CA TRP A 131 -9.24 -19.21 -14.41
C TRP A 131 -10.49 -18.40 -14.03
N ARG A 132 -10.33 -17.29 -13.29
CA ARG A 132 -11.44 -16.40 -12.91
C ARG A 132 -12.14 -15.80 -14.12
N ARG A 133 -11.39 -15.38 -15.15
CA ARG A 133 -11.96 -14.92 -16.42
C ARG A 133 -12.74 -16.01 -17.14
N ARG A 134 -12.25 -17.27 -17.14
CA ARG A 134 -12.95 -18.42 -17.74
C ARG A 134 -14.25 -18.76 -17.01
N GLN A 135 -14.36 -18.49 -15.71
CA GLN A 135 -15.61 -18.68 -14.99
C GLN A 135 -16.64 -17.58 -15.32
N VAL A 136 -16.21 -16.31 -15.40
CA VAL A 136 -17.09 -15.20 -15.75
C VAL A 136 -17.54 -15.25 -17.22
N ALA A 137 -16.62 -15.63 -18.11
CA ALA A 137 -16.95 -15.93 -19.50
C ALA A 137 -17.54 -17.35 -19.56
N ARG A 138 -18.84 -17.50 -19.22
CA ARG A 138 -19.61 -18.73 -19.41
C ARG A 138 -19.42 -19.26 -20.83
N SER A 139 -18.45 -20.16 -21.02
CA SER A 139 -18.22 -20.81 -22.30
C SER A 139 -19.40 -21.74 -22.57
N ALA A 140 -19.82 -21.87 -23.84
CA ALA A 140 -20.88 -22.80 -24.25
C ALA A 140 -20.63 -24.23 -23.74
N ARG A 141 -19.37 -24.64 -23.53
CA ARG A 141 -19.00 -25.93 -22.92
C ARG A 141 -19.36 -26.02 -21.43
N HIS A 142 -19.22 -24.92 -20.68
CA HIS A 142 -19.56 -24.87 -19.27
C HIS A 142 -21.09 -24.91 -19.08
N GLN A 143 -21.83 -24.13 -19.89
CA GLN A 143 -23.29 -24.18 -19.93
C GLN A 143 -23.80 -25.59 -20.25
N ARG A 144 -23.15 -26.29 -21.21
CA ARG A 144 -23.49 -27.69 -21.51
C ARG A 144 -23.25 -28.62 -20.33
N ARG A 145 -22.12 -28.49 -19.63
CA ARG A 145 -21.83 -29.30 -18.43
C ARG A 145 -22.81 -29.03 -17.30
N GLU A 146 -23.10 -27.76 -17.00
CA GLU A 146 -24.10 -27.39 -15.99
C GLU A 146 -25.47 -27.98 -16.36
N ALA A 147 -25.87 -27.90 -17.62
CA ALA A 147 -27.11 -28.53 -18.09
C ALA A 147 -27.10 -30.06 -17.95
N THR A 148 -25.95 -30.71 -18.19
CA THR A 148 -25.81 -32.16 -17.97
C THR A 148 -25.88 -32.51 -16.48
N ASP A 149 -25.18 -31.77 -15.62
CA ASP A 149 -25.16 -32.01 -14.17
C ASP A 149 -26.55 -31.76 -13.55
N GLN A 150 -27.27 -30.75 -14.05
CA GLN A 150 -28.64 -30.44 -13.63
C GLN A 150 -29.63 -31.51 -14.10
N ALA A 151 -29.51 -32.00 -15.33
CA ALA A 151 -30.34 -33.11 -15.82
C ALA A 151 -30.09 -34.42 -15.06
N VAL A 152 -28.84 -34.69 -14.66
CA VAL A 152 -28.53 -35.86 -13.80
C VAL A 152 -29.13 -35.69 -12.42
N SER A 153 -29.08 -34.49 -11.82
CA SER A 153 -29.71 -34.21 -10.52
C SER A 153 -31.24 -34.22 -10.54
N GLU A 154 -31.86 -33.98 -11.70
CA GLU A 154 -33.33 -34.08 -11.85
C GLU A 154 -33.78 -35.52 -12.11
N ALA A 155 -32.92 -36.35 -12.72
CA ALA A 155 -33.22 -37.73 -13.09
C ALA A 155 -32.97 -38.76 -11.98
N PHE A 156 -32.14 -38.43 -10.99
CA PHE A 156 -31.75 -39.31 -9.87
C PHE A 156 -31.94 -38.59 -8.54
#